data_AF-A0A1J0EFY9-F1
#
_entry.id   AF-A0A1J0EFY9-F1
#
_cell.length_a   1.000
_cell.length_b   1.000
_cell.length_c   1.000
_cell.angle_alpha   90.00
_cell.angle_beta   90.00
_cell.angle_gamma   90.00
#
_symmetry.space_group_name_H-M   'P 1'
#
loop_
_entity.id
_entity.type
_entity.pdbx_description
1 polymer ?
#
loop_
_entity_poly.entity_id
_entity_poly.type
_entity_poly.pdbx_seq_one_letter_code
_entity_poly.pdbx_strand_id
1 'polypeptide(L)'
;MTAVQIYALIAIILMTAAVYWLAYRNGLSNGRSEGQLEGYSDGYDDGCCVGHRDGIEEGKAIQRSDNSEEIRNLMFSLDQARDQHKQLYAHYERAVAASKLGESTRLTLLEIAEKLRITSETFSAFRTGKKLERDTRTLRDQALAIAALLEPADQESAA
;
A
#
# COMPACT_ATOMS: atom_id res chain seq x y z
N MET A 1 24.49 -55.93 86.62
CA MET A 1 23.60 -55.89 85.44
C MET A 1 23.15 -57.31 85.17
N THR A 2 21.86 -57.63 85.26
CA THR A 2 21.36 -58.97 84.95
C THR A 2 21.14 -59.10 83.43
N ALA A 3 21.38 -60.29 82.86
CA ALA A 3 21.29 -60.52 81.41
C ALA A 3 19.95 -60.04 80.81
N VAL A 4 18.86 -60.16 81.57
CA VAL A 4 17.51 -59.72 81.19
C VAL A 4 17.44 -58.21 80.88
N GLN A 5 18.12 -57.38 81.66
CA GLN A 5 18.14 -55.92 81.45
C GLN A 5 18.87 -55.55 80.16
N ILE A 6 19.92 -56.30 79.80
CA ILE A 6 20.69 -56.09 78.57
C ILE A 6 19.82 -56.44 77.35
N TYR A 7 19.11 -57.57 77.37
CA TYR A 7 18.21 -57.94 76.29
C TYR A 7 17.05 -56.96 76.10
N ALA A 8 16.48 -56.44 77.20
CA ALA A 8 15.42 -55.44 77.13
C ALA A 8 15.90 -54.12 76.48
N LEU A 9 17.12 -53.67 76.82
CA LEU A 9 17.73 -52.48 76.22
C LEU A 9 17.99 -52.65 74.72
N ILE A 10 18.53 -53.81 74.32
CA ILE A 10 18.78 -54.13 72.90
C ILE A 10 17.46 -54.14 72.12
N ALA A 11 16.39 -54.75 72.68
CA ALA A 11 15.08 -54.79 72.02
C ALA A 11 14.50 -53.39 71.79
N ILE A 12 14.62 -52.48 72.76
CA ILE A 12 14.15 -51.10 72.63
C ILE A 12 14.94 -50.37 71.53
N ILE A 13 16.27 -50.51 71.50
CA ILE A 13 17.12 -49.87 70.49
C ILE A 13 16.79 -50.38 69.08
N LEU A 14 16.56 -51.69 68.92
CA LEU A 14 16.18 -52.26 67.63
C LEU A 14 14.80 -51.80 67.16
N MET A 15 13.83 -51.68 68.08
CA MET A 15 12.49 -51.18 67.75
C MET A 15 12.52 -49.71 67.33
N THR A 16 13.25 -48.85 68.06
CA THR A 16 13.35 -47.43 67.69
C THR A 16 14.11 -47.24 66.37
N ALA A 17 15.17 -48.01 66.14
CA ALA A 17 15.90 -48.01 64.87
C ALA A 17 15.02 -48.47 63.69
N ALA A 18 14.20 -49.50 63.88
CA ALA A 18 13.28 -49.99 62.86
C ALA A 18 12.21 -48.95 62.50
N VAL A 19 11.62 -48.28 63.49
CA VAL A 19 10.64 -47.20 63.26
C VAL A 19 11.27 -46.03 62.53
N TYR A 20 12.48 -45.60 62.94
CA TYR A 20 13.21 -44.53 62.26
C TYR A 20 13.52 -44.87 60.80
N TRP A 21 13.93 -46.12 60.55
CA TRP A 21 14.23 -46.60 59.19
C TRP A 21 12.98 -46.64 58.30
N LEU A 22 11.84 -47.10 58.82
CA LEU A 22 10.57 -47.10 58.09
C LEU A 22 10.11 -45.67 57.76
N ALA A 23 10.21 -44.75 58.72
CA ALA A 23 9.84 -43.35 58.52
C ALA A 23 10.74 -42.67 57.47
N TYR A 24 12.06 -42.90 57.52
CA TYR A 24 13.00 -42.38 56.54
C TYR A 24 12.74 -42.92 55.13
N ARG A 25 12.48 -44.23 55.01
CA ARG A 25 12.20 -44.89 53.73
C ARG A 25 10.87 -44.42 53.11
N ASN A 26 9.83 -44.27 53.94
CA ASN A 26 8.53 -43.77 53.48
C ASN A 26 8.58 -42.29 53.12
N GLY A 27 9.28 -41.46 53.90
CA GLY A 27 9.46 -40.03 53.60
C GLY A 27 10.20 -39.80 52.28
N LEU A 28 11.25 -40.57 52.00
CA LEU A 28 11.98 -40.48 50.74
C LEU A 28 11.14 -40.95 49.54
N SER A 29 10.34 -42.01 49.73
CA SER A 29 9.46 -42.54 48.69
C SER A 29 8.32 -41.58 48.36
N ASN A 30 7.64 -41.04 49.38
CA ASN A 30 6.50 -40.14 49.21
C ASN A 30 6.93 -38.76 48.69
N GLY A 31 8.01 -38.19 49.23
CA GLY A 31 8.51 -36.89 48.76
C GLY A 31 8.97 -36.91 47.31
N ARG A 32 9.51 -38.04 46.84
CA ARG A 32 9.89 -38.21 45.43
C ARG A 32 8.67 -38.38 44.52
N SER A 33 7.64 -39.12 44.96
CA SER A 33 6.42 -39.29 44.17
C SER A 33 5.60 -38.01 44.09
N GLU A 34 5.41 -37.29 45.20
CA GLU A 34 4.67 -36.02 45.22
C GLU A 34 5.40 -34.95 44.41
N GLY A 35 6.72 -34.81 44.59
CA GLY A 35 7.50 -33.82 43.84
C GLY A 35 7.51 -34.07 42.32
N GLN A 36 7.48 -35.33 41.87
CA GLN A 36 7.36 -35.63 40.44
C GLN A 36 5.93 -35.43 39.90
N LEU A 37 4.89 -35.76 40.67
CA LEU A 37 3.51 -35.60 40.24
C LEU A 37 3.10 -34.13 40.15
N GLU A 38 3.36 -33.36 41.20
CA GLU A 38 3.03 -31.93 41.23
C GLU A 38 3.89 -31.15 40.24
N GLY A 39 5.20 -31.40 40.22
CA GLY A 39 6.11 -30.70 39.31
C GLY A 39 5.86 -31.01 37.82
N TYR A 40 5.41 -32.23 37.50
CA TYR A 40 5.06 -32.59 36.13
C TYR A 40 3.69 -32.04 35.72
N SER A 41 2.69 -32.09 36.60
CA SER A 41 1.35 -31.57 36.31
C SER A 41 1.37 -30.05 36.12
N ASP A 42 1.96 -29.32 37.08
CA ASP A 42 1.98 -27.86 37.07
C ASP A 42 2.88 -27.32 35.94
N GLY A 43 4.06 -27.92 35.76
CA GLY A 43 4.99 -27.51 34.71
C GLY A 43 4.52 -27.84 33.29
N TYR A 44 3.77 -28.93 33.10
CA TYR A 44 3.30 -29.33 31.77
C TYR A 44 2.05 -28.56 31.35
N ASP A 45 1.08 -28.37 32.24
CA ASP A 45 -0.15 -27.63 31.92
C ASP A 45 0.12 -26.13 31.73
N ASP A 46 0.83 -25.48 32.67
CA ASP A 46 1.11 -24.04 32.52
C ASP A 46 2.11 -23.79 31.38
N GLY A 47 3.18 -24.59 31.30
CA GLY A 47 4.23 -24.39 30.30
C GLY A 47 3.75 -24.63 28.86
N CYS A 48 2.96 -25.69 28.63
CA CYS A 48 2.55 -26.06 27.28
C CYS A 48 1.30 -25.29 26.83
N CYS A 49 0.29 -25.13 27.70
CA CYS A 49 -0.99 -24.54 27.29
C CYS A 49 -0.97 -23.01 27.29
N VAL A 50 -0.29 -22.38 28.25
CA VAL A 50 -0.21 -20.91 28.32
C VAL A 50 0.76 -20.39 27.26
N GLY A 51 1.97 -20.93 27.20
CA GLY A 51 2.98 -20.51 26.22
C GLY A 51 2.54 -20.69 24.75
N HIS A 52 1.81 -21.77 24.44
CA HIS A 52 1.29 -21.97 23.09
C HIS A 52 0.16 -20.98 22.74
N ARG A 53 -0.72 -20.68 23.70
CA ARG A 53 -1.80 -19.70 23.50
C ARG A 53 -1.25 -18.30 23.30
N ASP A 54 -0.31 -17.90 24.16
CA ASP A 54 0.32 -16.58 24.11
C ASP A 54 1.11 -16.41 22.80
N GLY A 55 1.87 -17.42 22.38
CA GLY A 55 2.58 -17.39 21.11
C GLY A 55 1.67 -17.31 19.88
N ILE A 56 0.50 -17.98 19.91
CA ILE A 56 -0.51 -17.85 18.84
C ILE A 56 -1.13 -16.45 18.84
N GLU A 57 -1.42 -15.89 20.02
CA GLU A 57 -2.01 -14.55 20.13
C GLU A 57 -1.04 -13.47 19.68
N GLU A 58 0.22 -13.56 20.11
CA GLU A 58 1.31 -12.68 19.70
C GLU A 58 1.57 -12.78 18.18
N GLY A 59 1.65 -14.00 17.63
CA GLY A 59 1.80 -14.22 16.20
C GLY A 59 0.63 -13.64 15.39
N LYS A 60 -0.60 -13.78 15.87
CA LYS A 60 -1.78 -13.14 15.26
C LYS A 60 -1.73 -11.62 15.35
N ALA A 61 -1.23 -11.05 16.44
CA ALA A 61 -1.11 -9.61 16.62
C ALA A 61 -0.08 -9.01 15.66
N ILE A 62 1.08 -9.65 15.51
CA ILE A 62 2.13 -9.27 14.54
C ILE A 62 1.55 -9.33 13.12
N GLN A 63 0.96 -10.47 12.73
CA GLN A 63 0.39 -10.63 11.39
C GLN A 63 -0.72 -9.60 11.09
N ARG A 64 -1.55 -9.24 12.08
CA ARG A 64 -2.55 -8.17 11.93
C ARG A 64 -1.90 -6.79 11.76
N SER A 65 -0.80 -6.53 12.46
CA SER A 65 -0.04 -5.28 12.33
C SER A 65 0.55 -5.16 10.93
N ASP A 66 1.25 -6.19 10.46
CA ASP A 66 1.88 -6.23 9.13
C ASP A 66 0.84 -6.05 8.03
N ASN A 67 -0.26 -6.81 8.09
CA ASN A 67 -1.36 -6.68 7.14
C ASN A 67 -1.99 -5.27 7.19
N SER A 68 -2.12 -4.68 8.37
CA SER A 68 -2.65 -3.32 8.51
C SER A 68 -1.72 -2.28 7.89
N GLU A 69 -0.41 -2.46 7.96
CA GLU A 69 0.58 -1.58 7.34
C GLU A 69 0.56 -1.73 5.81
N GLU A 70 0.54 -2.96 5.31
CA GLU A 70 0.41 -3.25 3.87
C GLU A 70 -0.87 -2.64 3.28
N ILE A 71 -2.01 -2.79 3.96
CA ILE A 71 -3.28 -2.19 3.52
C ILE A 71 -3.17 -0.65 3.45
N ARG A 72 -2.53 -0.02 4.42
CA ARG A 72 -2.31 1.45 4.41
C ARG A 72 -1.43 1.88 3.26
N ASN A 73 -0.35 1.16 3.00
CA ASN A 73 0.59 1.44 1.90
C ASN A 73 -0.08 1.27 0.53
N LEU A 74 -0.87 0.21 0.35
CA LEU A 74 -1.67 -0.02 -0.84
C LEU A 74 -2.72 1.08 -1.05
N MET A 75 -3.41 1.48 0.02
CA MET A 75 -4.42 2.54 -0.04
C MET A 75 -3.79 3.89 -0.41
N PHE A 76 -2.61 4.22 0.14
CA PHE A 76 -1.86 5.42 -0.23
C PHE A 76 -1.45 5.41 -1.71
N SER A 77 -0.93 4.28 -2.19
CA SER A 77 -0.54 4.12 -3.60
C SER A 77 -1.73 4.27 -4.55
N LEU A 78 -2.90 3.74 -4.16
CA LEU A 78 -4.13 3.84 -4.95
C LEU A 78 -4.67 5.28 -4.99
N ASP A 79 -4.60 6.00 -3.86
CA ASP A 79 -5.00 7.41 -3.80
C ASP A 79 -4.06 8.28 -4.64
N GLN A 80 -2.75 8.04 -4.55
CA GLN A 80 -1.75 8.70 -5.39
C GLN A 80 -2.00 8.48 -6.88
N ALA A 81 -2.24 7.23 -7.30
CA ALA A 81 -2.55 6.92 -8.70
C ALA A 81 -3.83 7.61 -9.15
N ARG A 82 -4.86 7.64 -8.29
CA ARG A 82 -6.12 8.32 -8.58
C ARG A 82 -5.93 9.83 -8.77
N ASP A 83 -5.09 10.46 -7.94
CA ASP A 83 -4.79 11.87 -8.06
C ASP A 83 -3.96 12.19 -9.31
N GLN A 84 -3.00 11.34 -9.66
CA GLN A 84 -2.28 11.45 -10.93
C GLN A 84 -3.23 11.36 -12.12
N HIS A 85 -4.18 10.43 -12.12
CA HIS A 85 -5.20 10.33 -13.16
C HIS A 85 -6.09 11.59 -13.24
N LYS A 86 -6.52 12.14 -12.09
CA LYS A 86 -7.28 13.42 -12.08
C LYS A 86 -6.47 14.56 -12.68
N GLN A 87 -5.19 14.66 -12.34
CA GLN A 87 -4.31 15.70 -12.88
C GLN A 87 -4.15 15.53 -14.40
N LEU A 88 -3.85 14.32 -14.87
CA LEU A 88 -3.75 14.01 -16.30
C LEU A 88 -5.05 14.36 -17.04
N TYR A 89 -6.21 14.00 -16.47
CA TYR A 89 -7.50 14.31 -17.07
C TYR A 89 -7.76 15.82 -17.14
N ALA A 90 -7.42 16.58 -16.09
CA ALA A 90 -7.52 18.03 -16.10
C ALA A 90 -6.57 18.68 -17.13
N HIS A 91 -5.37 18.13 -17.30
CA HIS A 91 -4.44 18.58 -18.34
C HIS A 91 -4.99 18.28 -19.74
N TYR A 92 -5.54 17.09 -19.96
CA TYR A 92 -6.19 16.72 -21.20
C TYR A 92 -7.38 17.63 -21.52
N GLU A 93 -8.26 17.89 -20.55
CA GLU A 93 -9.42 18.77 -20.73
C GLU A 93 -8.99 20.20 -21.11
N ARG A 94 -7.95 20.74 -20.47
CA ARG A 94 -7.38 22.04 -20.83
C ARG A 94 -6.78 22.05 -22.23
N ALA A 95 -6.07 20.99 -22.62
CA ALA A 95 -5.50 20.88 -23.97
C ALA A 95 -6.60 20.78 -25.04
N VAL A 96 -7.65 20.01 -24.79
CA VAL A 96 -8.82 19.92 -25.67
C VAL A 96 -9.52 21.27 -25.77
N ALA A 97 -9.74 21.97 -24.66
CA ALA A 97 -10.32 23.31 -24.68
C ALA A 97 -9.48 24.31 -25.48
N ALA A 98 -8.14 24.25 -25.33
CA ALA A 98 -7.21 25.07 -26.12
C ALA A 98 -7.27 24.72 -27.62
N SER A 99 -7.38 23.44 -27.99
CA SER A 99 -7.54 23.03 -29.39
C SER A 99 -8.84 23.53 -30.02
N LYS A 100 -9.96 23.48 -29.28
CA LYS A 100 -11.26 24.02 -29.73
C LYS A 100 -11.20 25.54 -29.94
N LEU A 101 -10.43 26.25 -29.12
CA LEU A 101 -10.18 27.68 -29.31
C LEU A 101 -9.38 27.93 -30.62
N GLY A 102 -8.41 27.06 -30.90
CA GLY A 102 -7.67 27.02 -32.17
C GLY A 102 -8.60 26.87 -33.38
N GLU A 103 -9.59 26.00 -33.32
CA GLU A 103 -10.56 25.81 -34.41
C GLU A 103 -11.39 27.08 -34.69
N SER A 104 -11.87 27.77 -33.66
CA SER A 104 -12.57 29.05 -33.85
C SER A 104 -11.68 30.13 -34.47
N THR A 105 -10.39 30.12 -34.13
CA THR A 105 -9.38 31.04 -34.67
C THR A 105 -9.09 30.70 -36.14
N ARG A 106 -9.02 29.40 -36.47
CA ARG A 106 -8.85 28.89 -37.84
C ARG A 106 -10.02 29.32 -38.73
N LEU A 107 -11.26 29.14 -38.28
CA LEU A 107 -12.45 29.56 -39.01
C LEU A 107 -12.46 31.08 -39.27
N THR A 108 -12.06 31.88 -38.28
CA THR A 108 -11.96 33.33 -38.43
C THR A 108 -10.89 33.73 -39.47
N LEU A 109 -9.73 33.06 -39.47
CA LEU A 109 -8.66 33.28 -40.46
C LEU A 109 -9.11 32.92 -41.89
N LEU A 110 -9.87 31.84 -42.06
CA LEU A 110 -10.44 31.47 -43.35
C LEU A 110 -11.45 32.51 -43.85
N GLU A 111 -12.31 33.03 -42.97
CA GLU A 111 -13.25 34.10 -43.33
C GLU A 111 -12.50 35.38 -43.76
N ILE A 112 -11.43 35.75 -43.06
CA ILE A 112 -10.57 36.88 -43.42
C ILE A 112 -9.92 36.64 -44.79
N ALA A 113 -9.41 35.43 -45.06
CA ALA A 113 -8.80 35.08 -46.34
C ALA A 113 -9.79 35.20 -47.51
N GLU A 114 -11.05 34.81 -47.33
CA GLU A 114 -12.11 35.00 -48.33
C GLU A 114 -12.44 36.48 -48.56
N LYS A 115 -12.55 37.29 -47.50
CA LYS A 115 -12.75 38.74 -47.63
C LYS A 115 -11.58 39.40 -48.38
N LEU A 116 -10.35 38.99 -48.10
CA LEU A 116 -9.16 39.47 -48.81
C LEU A 116 -9.14 39.02 -50.28
N ARG A 117 -9.63 37.81 -50.59
CA ARG A 117 -9.77 37.34 -51.98
C ARG A 117 -10.72 38.23 -52.78
N ILE A 118 -11.93 38.46 -52.26
CA ILE A 118 -12.93 39.33 -52.89
C ILE A 118 -12.37 40.75 -53.07
N THR A 119 -11.67 41.26 -52.06
CA THR A 119 -11.07 42.61 -52.08
C THR A 119 -9.96 42.72 -53.14
N SER A 120 -9.08 41.72 -53.25
CA SER A 120 -8.04 41.64 -54.27
C SER A 120 -8.62 41.57 -55.68
N GLU A 121 -9.65 40.74 -55.89
CA GLU A 121 -10.38 40.64 -57.16
C GLU A 121 -11.02 41.99 -57.53
N THR A 122 -11.59 42.69 -56.54
CA THR A 122 -12.18 44.01 -56.72
C THR A 122 -11.13 45.06 -57.12
N PHE A 123 -9.98 45.13 -56.45
CA PHE A 123 -8.88 46.04 -56.83
C PHE A 123 -8.32 45.74 -58.22
N SER A 124 -8.24 44.45 -58.59
CA SER A 124 -7.83 44.04 -59.94
C SER A 124 -8.82 44.51 -61.02
N ALA A 125 -10.12 44.44 -60.74
CA ALA A 125 -11.18 44.88 -61.64
C ALA A 125 -11.21 46.40 -61.81
N PHE A 126 -10.97 47.15 -60.73
CA PHE A 126 -10.92 48.62 -60.76
C PHE A 126 -9.58 49.20 -61.26
N ARG A 127 -8.57 48.35 -61.57
CA ARG A 127 -7.18 48.78 -61.88
C ARG A 127 -6.58 49.74 -60.83
N THR A 128 -7.12 49.76 -59.61
CA THR A 128 -6.70 50.66 -58.54
C THR A 128 -5.52 50.05 -57.81
N GLY A 129 -4.33 50.62 -58.03
CA GLY A 129 -3.13 50.35 -57.24
C GLY A 129 -2.64 48.89 -57.26
N LYS A 130 -1.81 48.53 -58.24
CA LYS A 130 -1.09 47.22 -58.30
C LYS A 130 -0.38 46.81 -57.00
N LYS A 131 0.04 47.79 -56.20
CA LYS A 131 0.65 47.57 -54.89
C LYS A 131 -0.36 47.01 -53.88
N LEU A 132 -1.56 47.61 -53.82
CA LEU A 132 -2.64 47.18 -52.93
C LEU A 132 -3.10 45.75 -53.23
N GLU A 133 -3.23 45.40 -54.53
CA GLU A 133 -3.58 44.06 -54.99
C GLU A 133 -2.54 43.01 -54.57
N ARG A 134 -1.25 43.32 -54.73
CA ARG A 134 -0.16 42.42 -54.29
C ARG A 134 -0.17 42.25 -52.77
N ASP A 135 -0.31 43.35 -52.03
CA ASP A 135 -0.30 43.35 -50.56
C ASP A 135 -1.53 42.59 -49.99
N THR A 136 -2.71 42.69 -50.62
CA THR A 136 -3.89 41.89 -50.22
C THR A 136 -3.70 40.40 -50.48
N ARG A 137 -3.04 40.02 -51.58
CA ARG A 137 -2.72 38.61 -51.85
C ARG A 137 -1.71 38.05 -50.86
N THR A 138 -0.65 38.79 -50.54
CA THR A 138 0.34 38.32 -49.56
C THR A 138 -0.28 38.16 -48.16
N LEU A 139 -1.17 39.07 -47.75
CA LEU A 139 -1.92 38.93 -46.49
C LEU A 139 -2.86 37.71 -46.51
N ARG A 140 -3.52 37.43 -47.64
CA ARG A 140 -4.34 36.22 -47.79
C ARG A 140 -3.49 34.96 -47.63
N ASP A 141 -2.36 34.89 -48.31
CA ASP A 141 -1.47 33.72 -48.26
C ASP A 141 -0.92 33.51 -46.84
N GLN A 142 -0.61 34.58 -46.11
CA GLN A 142 -0.25 34.52 -44.70
C GLN A 142 -1.40 34.02 -43.81
N ALA A 143 -2.62 34.53 -44.01
CA ALA A 143 -3.79 34.06 -43.25
C ALA A 143 -4.07 32.57 -43.48
N LEU A 144 -3.93 32.10 -44.72
CA LEU A 144 -4.05 30.68 -45.07
C LEU A 144 -2.92 29.84 -44.46
N ALA A 145 -1.67 30.35 -44.48
CA ALA A 145 -0.54 29.67 -43.84
C ALA A 145 -0.74 29.52 -42.32
N ILE A 146 -1.26 30.55 -41.64
CA ILE A 146 -1.57 30.49 -40.20
C ILE A 146 -2.73 29.52 -39.94
N ALA A 147 -3.76 29.51 -40.79
CA ALA A 147 -4.88 28.59 -40.67
C ALA A 147 -4.45 27.12 -40.83
N ALA A 148 -3.51 26.84 -41.74
CA ALA A 148 -2.94 25.49 -41.93
C ALA A 148 -2.10 25.03 -40.72
N LEU A 149 -1.44 25.94 -40.00
CA LEU A 149 -0.71 25.61 -38.76
C LEU A 149 -1.62 25.32 -37.57
N LEU A 150 -2.85 25.83 -37.60
CA LEU A 150 -3.87 25.62 -36.57
C LEU A 150 -4.78 24.42 -36.88
N GLU A 151 -4.54 23.73 -37.98
CA GLU A 151 -5.23 22.49 -38.30
C GLU A 151 -4.93 21.48 -37.18
N PRO A 152 -5.95 20.93 -36.51
CA PRO A 152 -5.72 19.94 -35.46
C PRO A 152 -4.97 18.77 -36.10
N ALA A 153 -3.74 18.52 -35.64
CA ALA A 153 -3.07 17.27 -35.97
C ALA A 153 -4.00 16.16 -35.49
N ASP A 154 -4.52 15.36 -36.42
CA ASP A 154 -5.28 14.14 -36.14
C ASP A 154 -4.41 13.21 -35.29
N GLN A 155 -4.42 13.42 -33.96
CA GLN A 155 -3.82 12.54 -32.97
C GLN A 155 -4.77 11.38 -32.68
N GLU A 156 -5.23 10.70 -33.74
CA GLU A 156 -6.04 9.47 -33.64
C GLU A 156 -5.41 8.27 -34.35
N SER A 157 -4.12 8.30 -34.69
CA SER A 157 -3.44 7.12 -35.26
C SER A 157 -2.04 6.90 -34.69
N ALA A 158 -1.91 6.74 -33.38
CA ALA A 158 -0.85 5.93 -32.76
C ALA A 158 -1.00 5.83 -31.22
N ALA A 159 -1.74 4.84 -30.75
CA ALA A 159 -1.44 4.00 -29.57
C ALA A 159 -2.61 3.05 -29.27
#